data_AF-A0A7W5G721-F1
#
_entry.id   AF-A0A7W5G721-F1
#
_cell.length_a   1.000
_cell.length_b   1.000
_cell.length_c   1.000
_cell.angle_alpha   90.00
_cell.angle_beta   90.00
_cell.angle_gamma   90.00
#
_symmetry.space_group_name_H-M   'P 1'
#
loop_
_entity.id
_entity.type
_entity.pdbx_description
1 polymer ?
#
loop_
_entity_poly.entity_id
_entity_poly.type
_entity_poly.pdbx_seq_one_letter_code
_entity_poly.pdbx_strand_id
1 'polypeptide(L)'
;MNVIRRVYDRLTGVLGYDRRGKRIRAGDPVMLVGEEIVPELSGLVARVLCKSSPKSKAERRHWGRASWVRIEIEGYTRTGRCQCHDLVRLEEGDDASWRQVSESTGWKPSSITQPDEVPA
;
A
#
# COMPACT_ATOMS: atom_id res chain seq x y z
N MET A 1 -15.56 4.91 12.45
CA MET A 1 -14.16 4.38 12.38
C MET A 1 -13.62 4.31 13.81
N ASN A 2 -13.17 3.14 14.27
CA ASN A 2 -12.73 2.90 15.65
C ASN A 2 -11.35 3.56 15.91
N VAL A 3 -11.15 4.18 17.08
CA VAL A 3 -9.90 4.87 17.47
C VAL A 3 -8.70 3.91 17.43
N ILE A 4 -8.89 2.67 17.87
CA ILE A 4 -7.84 1.63 17.86
C ILE A 4 -7.31 1.39 16.44
N ARG A 5 -8.21 1.27 15.47
CA ARG A 5 -7.85 1.07 14.05
C ARG A 5 -7.06 2.27 13.52
N ARG A 6 -7.41 3.48 13.92
CA ARG A 6 -6.68 4.69 13.50
C ARG A 6 -5.26 4.74 14.04
N VAL A 7 -5.06 4.32 15.30
CA VAL A 7 -3.73 4.22 15.91
C VAL A 7 -2.91 3.15 15.21
N TYR A 8 -3.50 1.96 15.01
CA TYR A 8 -2.87 0.86 14.27
C TYR A 8 -2.45 1.27 12.85
N ASP A 9 -3.35 1.89 12.09
CA ASP A 9 -3.08 2.33 10.73
C ASP A 9 -1.90 3.33 10.70
N ARG A 10 -1.84 4.23 11.68
CA ARG A 10 -0.75 5.21 11.82
C ARG A 10 0.59 4.55 12.15
N LEU A 11 0.59 3.55 13.03
CA LEU A 11 1.78 2.80 13.42
C LEU A 11 2.30 1.90 12.29
N THR A 12 1.40 1.39 11.44
CA THR A 12 1.74 0.42 10.37
C THR A 12 1.86 1.05 8.98
N GLY A 13 1.83 2.39 8.91
CA GLY A 13 1.96 3.15 7.65
C GLY A 13 0.80 2.99 6.68
N VAL A 14 -0.35 2.50 7.16
CA VAL A 14 -1.54 2.30 6.32
C VAL A 14 -2.18 3.66 6.01
N LEU A 15 -2.26 3.97 4.72
CA LEU A 15 -2.83 5.21 4.21
C LEU A 15 -4.35 5.11 4.05
N GLY A 16 -4.83 3.91 3.73
CA GLY A 16 -6.24 3.58 3.60
C GLY A 16 -6.43 2.13 3.17
N TYR A 17 -7.62 1.84 2.69
CA TYR A 17 -8.01 0.50 2.26
C TYR A 17 -8.53 0.58 0.82
N ASP A 18 -8.13 -0.39 0.01
CA ASP A 18 -8.54 -0.52 -1.39
C ASP A 18 -10.02 -0.94 -1.51
N ARG A 19 -10.54 -1.02 -2.74
CA ARG A 19 -11.93 -1.45 -3.00
C ARG A 19 -12.26 -2.84 -2.44
N ARG A 20 -11.24 -3.68 -2.22
CA ARG A 20 -11.32 -5.06 -1.72
C ARG A 20 -11.01 -5.16 -0.22
N GLY A 21 -10.79 -4.03 0.46
CA GLY A 21 -10.43 -4.00 1.88
C GLY A 21 -8.97 -4.33 2.18
N LYS A 22 -8.10 -4.41 1.16
CA LYS A 22 -6.65 -4.57 1.34
C LYS A 22 -6.01 -3.27 1.80
N ARG A 23 -4.98 -3.37 2.62
CA ARG A 23 -4.25 -2.21 3.14
C ARG A 23 -3.40 -1.59 2.05
N ILE A 24 -3.50 -0.27 1.89
CA ILE A 24 -2.68 0.53 0.99
C ILE A 24 -1.64 1.29 1.79
N ARG A 25 -0.38 1.21 1.37
CA ARG A 25 0.78 1.92 1.91
C ARG A 25 1.49 2.72 0.83
N ALA A 26 2.42 3.58 1.23
CA ALA A 26 3.35 4.20 0.28
C ALA A 26 4.23 3.11 -0.35
N GLY A 27 4.48 3.21 -1.66
CA GLY A 27 5.21 2.24 -2.46
C GLY A 27 4.35 1.17 -3.13
N ASP A 28 3.13 0.91 -2.62
CA ASP A 28 2.28 -0.16 -3.15
C ASP A 28 1.92 0.11 -4.63
N PRO A 29 2.05 -0.90 -5.51
CA PRO A 29 1.48 -0.85 -6.85
C PRO A 29 -0.04 -1.01 -6.77
N VAL A 30 -0.76 -0.17 -7.51
CA VAL A 30 -2.22 -0.12 -7.52
C VAL A 30 -2.74 0.03 -8.94
N MET A 31 -3.92 -0.51 -9.19
CA MET A 31 -4.68 -0.28 -10.41
C MET A 31 -5.84 0.67 -10.14
N LEU A 32 -6.09 1.57 -11.07
CA LEU A 32 -7.15 2.58 -11.01
C LEU A 32 -8.46 1.99 -11.53
N VAL A 33 -9.53 1.93 -10.72
CA VAL A 33 -10.82 1.30 -11.08
C VAL A 33 -12.06 2.02 -10.52
N GLY A 34 -11.91 3.25 -10.05
CA GLY A 34 -13.00 4.07 -9.52
C GLY A 34 -13.85 4.75 -10.59
N GLU A 35 -15.12 5.01 -10.29
CA GLU A 35 -16.03 5.78 -11.16
C GLU A 35 -15.66 7.28 -11.21
N GLU A 36 -15.01 7.78 -10.15
CA GLU A 36 -14.49 9.16 -10.11
C GLU A 36 -13.16 9.30 -10.88
N ILE A 37 -12.60 8.21 -11.40
CA ILE A 37 -11.37 8.24 -12.19
C ILE A 37 -11.71 8.58 -13.64
N VAL A 38 -10.94 9.51 -14.20
CA VAL A 38 -10.99 9.90 -15.60
C VAL A 38 -10.82 8.64 -16.49
N PRO A 39 -11.71 8.37 -17.46
CA PRO A 39 -11.74 7.10 -18.20
C PRO A 39 -10.40 6.68 -18.80
N GLU A 40 -9.61 7.64 -19.29
CA GLU A 40 -8.29 7.45 -19.88
C GLU A 40 -7.24 6.92 -18.89
N LEU A 41 -7.49 7.05 -17.58
CA LEU A 41 -6.63 6.57 -16.52
C LEU A 41 -7.13 5.27 -15.89
N SER A 42 -8.37 4.87 -16.17
CA SER A 42 -8.93 3.62 -15.67
C SER A 42 -8.15 2.42 -16.22
N GLY A 43 -7.85 1.46 -15.35
CA GLY A 43 -7.05 0.27 -15.68
C GLY A 43 -5.53 0.50 -15.68
N LEU A 44 -5.05 1.74 -15.57
CA LEU A 44 -3.61 2.00 -15.51
C LEU A 44 -3.02 1.62 -14.15
N VAL A 45 -1.75 1.22 -14.19
CA VAL A 45 -0.94 0.93 -13.02
C VAL A 45 -0.31 2.23 -12.50
N ALA A 46 -0.38 2.39 -11.19
CA ALA A 46 0.23 3.52 -10.50
C ALA A 46 0.92 3.05 -9.22
N ARG A 47 1.87 3.86 -8.74
CA ARG A 47 2.53 3.67 -7.45
C ARG A 47 2.00 4.68 -6.45
N VAL A 48 1.67 4.21 -5.25
CA VAL A 48 1.21 5.09 -4.17
C VAL A 48 2.40 5.84 -3.57
N LEU A 49 2.31 7.17 -3.50
CA LEU A 49 3.40 8.00 -2.97
C LEU A 49 3.19 8.30 -1.49
N CYS A 50 2.06 8.91 -1.14
CA CYS A 50 1.82 9.38 0.22
C CYS A 50 0.34 9.68 0.48
N LYS A 51 0.01 9.89 1.75
CA LYS A 51 -1.29 10.42 2.14
C LYS A 51 -1.48 11.81 1.56
N SER A 52 -2.59 12.02 0.89
CA SER A 52 -3.04 13.35 0.48
C SER A 52 -4.17 13.79 1.41
N SER A 53 -4.28 15.09 1.62
CA SER A 53 -5.39 15.68 2.36
C SER A 53 -5.81 16.96 1.67
N PRO A 54 -7.12 17.19 1.47
CA PRO A 54 -7.59 18.45 0.91
C PRO A 54 -7.21 19.60 1.84
N LYS A 55 -6.51 20.62 1.33
CA LYS A 55 -5.95 21.71 2.13
C LYS A 55 -7.04 22.70 2.56
N SER A 56 -8.04 22.93 1.71
CA SER A 56 -9.10 23.93 1.96
C SER A 56 -10.45 23.31 2.37
N LYS A 57 -11.31 24.10 3.03
CA LYS A 57 -12.71 23.72 3.29
C LYS A 57 -13.50 23.47 2.01
N ALA A 58 -13.21 24.24 0.95
CA ALA A 58 -13.85 24.09 -0.36
C ALA A 58 -13.44 22.77 -1.01
N GLU A 59 -12.15 22.44 -1.01
CA GLU A 59 -11.67 21.12 -1.47
C GLU A 59 -12.28 20.00 -0.63
N ARG A 60 -12.37 20.11 0.70
CA ARG A 60 -13.03 19.06 1.52
C ARG A 60 -14.52 18.87 1.21
N ARG A 61 -15.22 19.89 0.73
CA ARG A 61 -16.62 19.76 0.29
C ARG A 61 -16.72 19.06 -1.05
N HIS A 62 -15.86 19.43 -1.99
CA HIS A 62 -15.87 18.86 -3.34
C HIS A 62 -15.31 17.43 -3.39
N TRP A 63 -14.29 17.14 -2.58
CA TRP A 63 -13.57 15.86 -2.54
C TRP A 63 -14.02 14.97 -1.35
N GLY A 64 -15.07 15.35 -0.61
CA GLY A 64 -15.54 14.58 0.54
C GLY A 64 -14.50 14.31 1.64
N ARG A 65 -14.76 13.28 2.47
CA ARG A 65 -14.00 12.95 3.70
C ARG A 65 -13.16 11.66 3.61
N ALA A 66 -13.10 11.03 2.44
CA ALA A 66 -12.40 9.77 2.28
C ALA A 66 -10.88 9.89 2.43
N SER A 67 -10.19 8.76 2.60
CA SER A 67 -8.73 8.73 2.61
C SER A 67 -8.21 8.93 1.19
N TRP A 68 -7.52 10.04 0.96
CA TRP A 68 -6.91 10.39 -0.31
C TRP A 68 -5.43 10.01 -0.31
N VAL A 69 -4.94 9.56 -1.46
CA VAL A 69 -3.52 9.30 -1.71
C VAL A 69 -3.05 10.04 -2.94
N ARG A 70 -1.76 10.38 -2.96
CA ARG A 70 -1.08 10.81 -4.18
C ARG A 70 -0.51 9.57 -4.85
N ILE A 71 -0.69 9.49 -6.17
CA ILE A 71 -0.19 8.38 -6.98
C ILE A 71 0.72 8.93 -8.09
N GLU A 72 1.66 8.10 -8.53
CA GLU A 72 2.46 8.30 -9.73
C GLU A 72 2.05 7.23 -10.74
N ILE A 73 1.57 7.64 -11.91
CA ILE A 73 1.11 6.69 -12.94
C ILE A 73 2.31 6.34 -13.81
N GLU A 74 2.53 5.05 -14.02
CA GLU A 74 3.65 4.59 -14.84
C GLU A 74 3.51 5.12 -16.28
N GLY A 75 4.58 5.71 -16.82
CA GLY A 75 4.56 6.38 -18.13
C GLY A 75 4.06 7.83 -18.14
N TYR A 76 3.67 8.39 -16.99
CA TYR A 76 3.27 9.80 -16.88
C TYR A 76 4.17 10.57 -15.91
N THR A 77 4.61 11.76 -16.31
CA THR A 77 5.44 12.64 -15.46
C THR A 77 4.64 13.31 -14.34
N ARG A 78 3.31 13.13 -14.30
CA ARG A 78 2.40 13.83 -13.39
C ARG A 78 1.92 12.92 -12.27
N THR A 79 1.88 13.48 -11.07
CA THR A 79 1.27 12.83 -9.92
C THR A 79 -0.22 13.16 -9.85
N GLY A 80 -1.04 12.13 -9.64
CA GLY A 80 -2.48 12.23 -9.47
C GLY A 80 -2.91 12.19 -8.01
N ARG A 81 -4.19 12.48 -7.74
CA ARG A 81 -4.83 12.23 -6.44
C ARG A 81 -6.07 11.39 -6.66
N CYS A 82 -6.27 10.38 -5.83
CA CYS A 82 -7.46 9.55 -5.85
C CYS A 82 -7.81 9.08 -4.44
N GLN A 83 -9.02 8.57 -4.27
CA GLN A 83 -9.42 7.95 -3.02
C GLN A 83 -8.88 6.52 -2.97
N CYS A 84 -8.54 6.03 -1.78
CA CYS A 84 -8.08 4.65 -1.64
C CYS A 84 -9.10 3.63 -2.15
N HIS A 85 -10.40 3.91 -2.04
CA HIS A 85 -11.46 2.99 -2.46
C HIS A 85 -11.62 2.88 -3.98
N ASP A 86 -11.02 3.79 -4.75
CA ASP A 86 -10.96 3.76 -6.21
C ASP A 86 -9.77 2.94 -6.74
N LEU A 87 -8.98 2.37 -5.82
CA LEU A 87 -7.79 1.60 -6.11
C LEU A 87 -8.06 0.12 -5.87
N VAL A 88 -7.36 -0.72 -6.63
CA VAL A 88 -7.15 -2.12 -6.31
C VAL A 88 -5.65 -2.31 -6.13
N ARG A 89 -5.23 -2.75 -4.95
CA ARG A 89 -3.82 -3.06 -4.72
C ARG A 89 -3.43 -4.26 -5.57
N LEU A 90 -2.42 -4.05 -6.41
CA LEU A 90 -1.78 -5.12 -7.15
C LEU A 90 -0.85 -5.83 -6.17
N GLU A 91 -0.91 -7.16 -6.15
CA GLU A 91 0.06 -7.93 -5.39
C GLU A 91 1.36 -7.93 -6.20
N GLU A 92 2.30 -7.06 -5.85
CA GLU A 92 3.70 -7.48 -5.91
C GLU A 92 3.81 -8.57 -4.84
N GLY A 93 4.06 -9.79 -5.28
CA GLY A 93 3.76 -11.02 -4.55
C GLY A 93 4.03 -10.97 -3.05
N ASP A 94 3.14 -11.62 -2.29
CA ASP A 94 3.37 -12.04 -0.90
C ASP A 94 4.49 -13.13 -0.80
N ASP A 95 5.50 -13.04 -1.67
CA ASP A 95 6.43 -14.11 -2.04
C ASP A 95 7.82 -13.93 -1.42
N ALA A 96 7.92 -13.15 -0.33
CA ALA A 96 9.02 -13.34 0.63
C ALA A 96 8.73 -14.55 1.54
N SER A 97 8.28 -15.66 0.95
CA SER A 97 8.20 -16.94 1.64
C SER A 97 9.60 -17.54 1.65
N TRP A 98 10.13 -17.85 2.84
CA TRP A 98 11.40 -18.60 2.99
C TRP A 98 11.44 -19.87 2.13
N ARG A 99 10.27 -20.45 1.85
CA ARG A 99 10.10 -21.59 0.94
C ARG A 99 10.62 -21.32 -0.47
N GLN A 100 10.32 -20.14 -1.01
CA GLN A 100 10.67 -19.74 -2.37
C GLN A 100 12.16 -19.34 -2.48
N VAL A 101 12.72 -18.75 -1.42
CA VAL A 101 14.17 -18.52 -1.29
C VAL A 101 14.91 -19.86 -1.30
N SER A 102 14.41 -20.84 -0.55
CA SER A 102 14.99 -22.19 -0.52
C SER A 102 14.89 -22.94 -1.84
N GLU A 103 13.79 -22.79 -2.56
CA GLU A 103 13.59 -23.41 -3.88
C GLU A 103 14.46 -22.76 -4.98
N SER A 104 14.62 -21.44 -4.96
CA SER A 104 15.36 -20.69 -6.00
C SER A 104 16.87 -20.70 -5.83
N THR A 105 17.36 -20.64 -4.58
CA THR A 105 18.81 -20.57 -4.30
C THR A 105 19.40 -21.91 -3.88
N GLY A 106 18.55 -22.91 -3.63
CA GLY A 106 18.95 -24.18 -3.00
C GLY A 106 19.35 -24.03 -1.53
N TRP A 107 19.28 -22.82 -0.96
CA TRP A 107 19.64 -22.55 0.42
C TRP A 107 18.62 -23.18 1.37
N LYS A 108 19.06 -24.12 2.21
CA LYS A 108 18.20 -24.75 3.22
C LYS A 108 18.53 -24.16 4.59
N PRO A 109 17.54 -23.67 5.35
CA PRO A 109 17.78 -23.28 6.74
C PRO A 109 18.27 -24.50 7.52
N SER A 110 19.45 -24.41 8.11
CA SER A 110 19.99 -25.41 9.03
C SER A 110 19.94 -24.89 10.45
N SER A 111 19.44 -25.69 11.39
CA SER A 111 19.56 -25.39 12.81
C SER A 111 21.05 -25.42 13.20
N ILE A 112 21.57 -24.28 13.66
CA ILE A 112 22.88 -24.23 14.31
C ILE A 112 22.66 -24.55 15.79
N THR A 113 23.39 -25.53 16.31
CA THR A 113 23.45 -25.78 17.74
C THR A 113 24.15 -24.59 18.40
N GLN A 114 23.44 -23.80 19.20
CA GLN A 114 24.08 -22.77 20.00
C GLN A 114 25.04 -23.45 21.00
N PRO A 115 26.28 -22.97 21.13
CA PRO A 115 27.15 -23.43 22.20
C PRO A 115 26.54 -23.02 23.55
N ASP A 116 26.65 -23.91 24.54
CA ASP A 116 26.16 -23.66 25.89
C ASP A 116 26.79 -22.37 26.45
N GLU A 117 25.97 -21.49 27.04
CA GLU A 117 26.44 -20.31 27.74
C GLU A 117 27.39 -20.75 28.87
N VAL A 118 28.67 -20.39 28.75
CA VAL A 118 29.64 -20.59 29.82
C VAL A 118 29.35 -19.54 30.90
N PRO A 119 29.14 -19.91 32.18
CA PRO A 119 28.90 -18.94 33.23
C PRO A 119 30.12 -18.01 33.40
N ALA A 120 29.83 -16.71 33.53
CA ALA A 120 30.80 -15.62 33.63
C ALA A 120 31.60 -15.62 34.94
#